data_AF-A0A6P0N457-F1
#
_entry.id   AF-A0A6P0N457-F1
#
_cell.length_a   1.000
_cell.length_b   1.000
_cell.length_c   1.000
_cell.angle_alpha   90.00
_cell.angle_beta   90.00
_cell.angle_gamma   90.00
#
_symmetry.space_group_name_H-M   'P 1'
#
loop_
_entity.id
_entity.type
_entity.pdbx_description
1 polymer ?
#
loop_
_entity_poly.entity_id
_entity_poly.type
_entity_poly.pdbx_seq_one_letter_code
_entity_poly.pdbx_strand_id
1 'polypeptide(L)'
;MNKCVCTTEAASLLGISSRRLRQLLEKGRVRGAYKSGKFWIIPLFNNMPQIIKGTRGPKGKWRTSRTPALAKINVNRNHIGSNI
;
A
#
# COMPACT_ATOMS: atom_id res chain seq x y z
N MET A 1 16.58 -11.27 -1.95
CA MET A 1 15.94 -10.99 -3.26
C MET A 1 15.16 -9.70 -3.15
N ASN A 2 15.53 -8.64 -3.87
CA ASN A 2 14.77 -7.39 -3.87
C ASN A 2 13.46 -7.64 -4.63
N LYS A 3 12.34 -7.63 -3.91
CA LYS A 3 11.02 -7.88 -4.51
C LYS A 3 10.56 -6.62 -5.24
N CYS A 4 10.21 -6.78 -6.51
CA CYS A 4 9.59 -5.73 -7.32
C CYS A 4 8.13 -6.09 -7.58
N VAL A 5 7.29 -5.07 -7.72
CA VAL A 5 5.85 -5.23 -7.92
C VAL A 5 5.36 -4.31 -9.04
N CYS A 6 4.22 -4.67 -9.61
CA CYS A 6 3.53 -3.86 -10.61
C CYS A 6 2.69 -2.75 -9.95
N THR A 7 2.24 -1.79 -10.76
CA THR A 7 1.43 -0.65 -10.31
C THR A 7 0.21 -1.05 -9.47
N THR A 8 -0.53 -2.08 -9.87
CA THR A 8 -1.76 -2.49 -9.17
C THR A 8 -1.46 -3.01 -7.77
N GLU A 9 -0.44 -3.84 -7.62
CA GLU A 9 -0.02 -4.39 -6.33
C GLU A 9 0.55 -3.30 -5.43
N ALA A 10 1.40 -2.42 -5.98
CA ALA A 10 1.94 -1.28 -5.23
C ALA A 10 0.84 -0.34 -4.75
N ALA A 11 -0.20 -0.08 -5.56
CA ALA A 11 -1.32 0.76 -5.18
C ALA A 11 -2.13 0.15 -4.02
N SER A 12 -2.34 -1.16 -4.06
CA SER A 12 -2.99 -1.92 -2.98
C SER A 12 -2.20 -1.83 -1.67
N LEU A 13 -0.87 -2.03 -1.71
CA LEU A 13 0.00 -1.92 -0.54
C LEU A 13 -0.05 -0.51 0.08
N LEU A 14 -0.07 0.52 -0.76
CA LEU A 14 -0.14 1.92 -0.34
C LEU A 14 -1.54 2.37 0.10
N GLY A 15 -2.58 1.57 -0.17
CA GLY A 15 -3.98 1.93 0.09
C GLY A 15 -4.46 3.12 -0.75
N ILE A 16 -3.97 3.28 -1.97
CA ILE A 16 -4.37 4.35 -2.89
C ILE A 16 -4.85 3.79 -4.23
N SER A 17 -5.55 4.61 -5.02
CA SER A 17 -5.95 4.20 -6.35
C SER A 17 -4.76 4.08 -7.31
N SER A 18 -4.85 3.14 -8.26
CA SER A 18 -3.83 2.95 -9.31
C SER A 18 -3.62 4.22 -10.13
N ARG A 19 -4.67 5.01 -10.36
CA ARG A 19 -4.58 6.33 -11.02
C ARG A 19 -3.70 7.28 -10.22
N ARG A 20 -3.90 7.36 -8.90
CA ARG A 20 -3.09 8.22 -8.04
C ARG A 20 -1.63 7.78 -8.04
N LEU A 21 -1.37 6.47 -8.01
CA LEU A 21 -0.01 5.95 -8.09
C LEU A 21 0.67 6.29 -9.43
N ARG A 22 -0.03 6.19 -10.57
CA ARG A 22 0.51 6.60 -11.87
C ARG A 22 0.94 8.07 -11.88
N GLN A 23 0.13 8.97 -11.32
CA GLN A 23 0.51 10.38 -11.18
C GLN A 23 1.77 10.57 -10.34
N LEU A 24 1.99 9.74 -9.32
CA LEU A 24 3.21 9.81 -8.50
C LEU A 24 4.42 9.28 -9.27
N LEU A 25 4.24 8.23 -10.07
CA LEU A 25 5.28 7.66 -10.93
C LEU A 25 5.70 8.66 -12.02
N GLU A 26 4.75 9.29 -12.69
CA GLU A 26 4.99 10.34 -13.69
C GLU A 26 5.73 11.54 -13.09
N LYS A 27 5.48 11.85 -11.81
CA LYS A 27 6.18 12.91 -11.07
C LYS A 27 7.53 12.49 -10.49
N GLY A 28 7.98 11.26 -10.74
CA GLY A 28 9.25 10.74 -10.19
C GLY A 28 9.24 10.60 -8.66
N ARG A 29 8.06 10.50 -8.03
CA ARG A 29 7.92 10.49 -6.57
C ARG A 29 7.93 9.10 -5.94
N VAL A 30 8.10 8.05 -6.72
CA VAL A 30 8.21 6.67 -6.21
C VAL A 30 9.68 6.25 -6.28
N ARG A 31 10.28 5.94 -5.14
CA ARG A 31 11.72 5.67 -5.01
C ARG A 31 12.10 4.45 -5.87
N GLY A 32 13.07 4.63 -6.77
CA GLY A 32 13.64 3.55 -7.59
C GLY A 32 12.68 2.92 -8.60
N ALA A 33 11.48 3.50 -8.80
CA ALA A 33 10.56 2.99 -9.81
C ALA A 33 11.05 3.38 -11.21
N TYR A 34 10.97 2.44 -12.14
CA TYR A 34 11.34 2.65 -13.54
C TYR A 34 10.32 2.01 -14.47
N LYS A 35 10.30 2.46 -15.71
CA LYS A 35 9.37 1.98 -16.73
C LYS A 35 10.06 0.91 -17.58
N SER A 36 9.44 -0.26 -17.68
CA SER A 36 9.84 -1.34 -18.59
C SER A 36 8.73 -1.55 -19.61
N GLY A 37 8.91 -1.01 -20.82
CA GLY A 37 7.89 -0.99 -21.86
C GLY A 37 6.60 -0.30 -21.40
N LYS A 38 5.50 -1.06 -21.32
CA LYS A 38 4.18 -0.56 -20.90
C LYS A 38 4.00 -0.53 -19.38
N PHE A 39 4.85 -1.21 -18.62
CA PHE A 39 4.66 -1.43 -17.19
C PHE A 39 5.64 -0.61 -16.35
N TRP A 40 5.21 -0.29 -15.13
CA TRP A 40 6.09 0.26 -14.11
C TRP A 40 6.57 -0.86 -13.22
N ILE A 41 7.88 -0.95 -13.06
CA ILE A 41 8.53 -1.82 -12.09
C ILE A 41 8.82 -0.98 -10.85
N ILE A 42 8.26 -1.39 -9.72
CA ILE A 42 8.33 -0.64 -8.47
C ILE A 42 9.06 -1.51 -7.44
N PRO A 43 10.25 -1.10 -6.98
CA PRO A 43 10.97 -1.85 -5.95
C PRO A 43 10.30 -1.68 -4.59
N LEU A 44 10.29 -2.76 -3.81
CA LEU A 44 9.84 -2.74 -2.43
C LEU A 44 11.03 -2.54 -1.48
N PHE A 45 10.89 -1.60 -0.56
CA PHE A 45 11.82 -1.41 0.55
C PHE A 45 11.10 -1.81 1.84
N ASN A 46 11.67 -2.74 2.61
CA ASN A 46 11.00 -3.32 3.77
C ASN A 46 9.58 -3.81 3.45
N ASN A 47 9.42 -4.43 2.27
CA ASN A 47 8.15 -4.92 1.73
C ASN A 47 7.09 -3.86 1.39
N MET A 48 7.44 -2.57 1.34
CA MET A 48 6.53 -1.47 1.00
C MET A 48 7.12 -0.58 -0.11
N PRO A 49 6.29 -0.06 -1.03
CA PRO A 49 6.73 1.01 -1.93
C PRO A 49 7.01 2.29 -1.13
N GLN A 50 8.11 2.97 -1.42
CA GLN A 50 8.43 4.25 -0.78
C GLN A 50 8.07 5.43 -1.67
N ILE A 51 7.21 6.32 -1.18
CA ILE A 51 6.87 7.58 -1.85
C ILE A 51 7.65 8.72 -1.21
N ILE A 52 8.36 9.47 -2.04
CA ILE A 52 9.05 10.71 -1.67
C ILE A 52 7.99 11.78 -1.39
N LYS A 53 8.06 12.43 -0.23
CA LYS A 53 7.12 13.48 0.18
C LYS A 53 7.30 14.71 -0.70
N GLY A 54 6.21 15.42 -0.97
CA GLY A 54 6.26 16.69 -1.69
C GLY A 54 6.52 17.80 -0.68
N THR A 55 7.18 18.86 -1.12
CA THR A 55 7.56 19.98 -0.25
C THR A 55 6.39 20.90 0.07
N ARG A 56 5.41 21.03 -0.84
CA ARG A 56 4.27 21.94 -0.71
C ARG A 56 2.94 21.18 -0.59
N GLY A 57 1.98 21.82 0.07
CA GLY A 57 0.60 21.36 0.18
C GLY A 57 0.39 20.22 1.19
N PRO A 58 -0.82 19.64 1.22
CA PRO A 58 -1.17 18.61 2.17
C PRO A 58 -0.30 17.35 2.04
N LYS A 59 0.08 16.78 3.20
CA LYS A 59 0.78 15.50 3.25
C LYS A 59 -0.13 14.39 2.72
N GLY A 60 0.46 13.44 2.00
CA GLY A 60 -0.27 12.28 1.49
C GLY A 60 -0.74 11.34 2.60
N LYS A 61 -1.94 10.78 2.44
CA LYS A 61 -2.54 9.82 3.39
C LYS A 61 -2.25 8.34 3.05
N TRP A 62 -1.23 8.05 2.22
CA TRP A 62 -0.90 6.65 1.87
C TRP A 62 -0.23 5.92 3.02
N ARG A 63 -0.38 4.59 3.02
CA ARG A 63 0.19 3.71 4.04
C ARG A 63 1.71 3.67 3.93
N THR A 64 2.39 3.73 5.07
CA THR A 64 3.86 3.57 5.15
C THR A 64 4.25 2.19 5.66
N SER A 65 3.33 1.50 6.33
CA SER A 65 3.47 0.13 6.82
C SER A 65 2.32 -0.75 6.34
N ARG A 66 2.55 -2.06 6.38
CA ARG A 66 1.50 -3.06 6.11
C ARG A 66 0.36 -2.90 7.11
N THR A 67 -0.84 -3.23 6.66
CA THR A 67 -2.01 -3.34 7.55
C THR A 67 -1.72 -4.38 8.61
N PRO A 68 -1.92 -4.08 9.91
CA PRO A 68 -1.98 -5.15 10.90
C PRO A 68 -3.09 -6.12 10.52
N ALA A 69 -2.91 -7.41 10.81
CA ALA A 69 -3.98 -8.37 10.65
C ALA A 69 -5.20 -7.89 11.46
N LEU A 70 -6.40 -7.95 10.87
CA LEU A 70 -7.62 -7.64 11.59
C LEU A 70 -7.76 -8.62 12.76
N ALA A 71 -7.67 -8.09 13.99
CA ALA A 71 -7.97 -8.86 15.19
C ALA A 71 -9.49 -9.07 15.26
N LYS A 72 -10.01 -10.02 14.48
CA LYS A 72 -11.42 -10.39 14.49
C LYS A 72 -11.65 -11.42 15.58
N ILE A 73 -12.28 -11.01 16.67
CA ILE A 73 -12.79 -11.93 17.69
C ILE A 73 -14.16 -12.40 17.23
N ASN A 74 -14.28 -13.68 16.87
CA ASN A 74 -15.58 -14.28 16.60
C ASN A 74 -16.17 -14.76 17.93
N VAL A 75 -17.29 -14.16 18.34
CA VAL A 75 -17.98 -14.54 19.57
C VAL A 75 -19.18 -15.42 19.23
N ASN A 76 -19.30 -16.58 19.90
CA ASN A 76 -20.46 -17.45 19.74
C ASN A 76 -21.60 -16.96 20.66
N ARG A 77 -22.58 -16.27 20.08
CA ARG A 77 -23.74 -15.75 20.80
C ARG A 77 -24.56 -16.85 21.50
N ASN A 78 -24.66 -18.04 20.90
CA ASN A 78 -25.45 -19.14 21.45
C ASN A 78 -24.89 -19.62 22.79
N HIS A 79 -23.56 -19.65 22.94
CA HIS A 79 -22.91 -20.03 24.20
C HIS A 79 -23.02 -18.98 25.30
N ILE A 80 -23.16 -17.69 24.97
CA ILE A 80 -23.31 -16.61 25.96
C ILE A 80 -24.70 -16.64 26.59
N GLY A 81 -25.74 -16.92 25.80
CA GLY A 81 -27.13 -16.95 26.29
C GLY A 81 -27.43 -18.10 27.25
N SER A 82 -26.59 -19.15 27.29
CA SER A 82 -26.79 -20.34 28.12
C SER A 82 -26.20 -20.25 29.54
N ASN A 83 -25.59 -19.12 29.90
CA ASN A 83 -24.97 -18.90 31.22
C ASN A 83 -25.88 -18.12 32.19
N ILE A 84 -27.20 -18.20 31.96
CA ILE A 84 -28.28 -17.67 32.83
C ILE A 84 -28.65 -18.69 33.89
#